data_AF-A0A7Y2GZX9-F1
#
_entry.id   AF-A0A7Y2GZX9-F1
#
_cell.length_a   1.000
_cell.length_b   1.000
_cell.length_c   1.000
_cell.angle_alpha   90.00
_cell.angle_beta   90.00
_cell.angle_gamma   90.00
#
_symmetry.space_group_name_H-M   'P 1'
#
loop_
_entity.id
_entity.type
_entity.pdbx_description
1 polymer ?
#
loop_
_entity_poly.entity_id
_entity_poly.type
_entity_poly.pdbx_seq_one_letter_code
_entity_poly.pdbx_strand_id
1 'polypeptide(L)'
;MTRPAEQMLSGSTFHVDVAGGRSCLVSDDGAVRVRLDDLDTETLVRVKDLAHNQYLLAMMADSLELDVHRATLNHVCRAVERRGNPIDRPARPLSPYARRTARRTPPGRGRVGRAA
;
A
#
# COMPACT_ATOMS: atom_id res chain seq x y z
N MET A 1 -12.83 3.77 27.79
CA MET A 1 -13.13 3.79 26.35
C MET A 1 -11.92 3.23 25.63
N THR A 2 -11.97 1.96 25.22
CA THR A 2 -10.88 1.27 24.53
C THR A 2 -10.80 1.82 23.11
N ARG A 3 -9.60 2.19 22.64
CA ARG A 3 -9.47 2.75 21.29
C ARG A 3 -9.78 1.63 20.28
N PRO A 4 -10.46 1.92 19.15
CA PRO A 4 -10.79 0.89 18.15
C PRO A 4 -9.54 0.17 17.62
N ALA A 5 -8.39 0.85 17.57
CA ALA A 5 -7.11 0.24 17.26
C ALA A 5 -6.68 -0.80 18.32
N GLU A 6 -6.86 -0.52 19.61
CA GLU A 6 -6.53 -1.45 20.70
C GLU A 6 -7.44 -2.69 20.70
N GLN A 7 -8.69 -2.54 20.26
CA GLN A 7 -9.62 -3.65 20.09
C GLN A 7 -9.21 -4.55 18.92
N MET A 8 -8.70 -3.99 17.81
CA MET A 8 -8.08 -4.79 16.74
C MET A 8 -6.81 -5.51 17.21
N LEU A 9 -6.03 -4.88 18.09
CA LEU A 9 -4.81 -5.46 18.66
C LEU A 9 -5.08 -6.57 19.70
N SER A 10 -6.34 -6.80 20.11
CA SER A 10 -6.68 -7.77 21.16
C SER A 10 -6.74 -9.24 20.68
N GLY A 11 -6.30 -9.52 19.45
CA GLY A 11 -6.12 -10.89 18.93
C GLY A 11 -7.17 -11.36 17.91
N SER A 12 -8.02 -10.46 17.41
CA SER A 12 -8.93 -10.79 16.30
C SER A 12 -8.19 -10.78 14.97
N THR A 13 -8.57 -11.68 14.04
CA THR A 13 -8.12 -11.64 12.65
C THR A 13 -8.61 -10.37 11.97
N PHE A 14 -7.81 -9.84 11.05
CA PHE A 14 -8.16 -8.63 10.31
C PHE A 14 -7.58 -8.67 8.90
N HIS A 15 -8.18 -7.89 8.01
CA HIS A 15 -7.73 -7.73 6.65
C HIS A 15 -7.76 -6.26 6.23
N VAL A 16 -7.05 -5.95 5.14
CA VAL A 16 -7.10 -4.62 4.53
C VAL A 16 -8.20 -4.57 3.47
N ASP A 17 -9.10 -3.60 3.61
CA ASP A 17 -10.08 -3.20 2.61
C ASP A 17 -9.64 -1.89 1.93
N VAL A 18 -9.80 -1.83 0.61
CA VAL A 18 -9.42 -0.69 -0.24
C VAL A 18 -10.61 -0.13 -1.04
N ALA A 19 -11.83 -0.64 -0.80
CA ALA A 19 -13.03 -0.33 -1.60
C ALA A 19 -13.40 1.17 -1.64
N GLY A 20 -12.90 1.98 -0.70
CA GLY A 20 -13.20 3.41 -0.59
C GLY A 20 -12.09 4.36 -1.06
N GLY A 21 -11.08 3.88 -1.79
CA GLY A 21 -9.92 4.69 -2.20
C GLY A 21 -8.95 5.04 -1.06
N ARG A 22 -9.21 4.54 0.15
CA ARG A 22 -8.34 4.61 1.33
C ARG A 22 -8.20 3.21 1.90
N SER A 23 -7.00 2.86 2.37
CA SER A 23 -6.75 1.56 2.97
C SER A 23 -7.23 1.56 4.43
N CYS A 24 -8.17 0.67 4.73
CA CYS A 24 -8.75 0.48 6.05
C CYS A 24 -8.43 -0.93 6.53
N LEU A 25 -8.03 -1.07 7.79
CA LEU A 25 -8.02 -2.33 8.50
C LEU A 25 -9.45 -2.62 8.95
N VAL A 26 -9.91 -3.83 8.66
CA VAL A 26 -11.25 -4.31 8.98
C VAL A 26 -11.09 -5.57 9.81
N SER A 27 -11.73 -5.65 10.96
CA SER A 27 -11.83 -6.89 11.73
C SER A 27 -12.64 -7.93 10.96
N ASP A 28 -12.40 -9.21 11.24
CA ASP A 28 -13.10 -10.32 10.56
C ASP A 28 -14.63 -10.26 10.71
N ASP A 29 -15.11 -9.84 11.88
CA ASP A 29 -16.54 -9.61 12.16
C ASP A 29 -17.10 -8.32 11.51
N GLY A 30 -16.25 -7.51 10.88
CA GLY A 30 -16.60 -6.23 10.26
C GLY A 30 -17.00 -5.12 11.25
N ALA A 31 -16.97 -5.38 12.56
CA ALA A 31 -17.41 -4.44 13.59
C ALA A 31 -16.44 -3.27 13.78
N VAL A 32 -15.16 -3.50 13.52
CA VAL A 32 -14.10 -2.50 13.69
C VAL A 32 -13.48 -2.17 12.34
N ARG A 33 -13.49 -0.87 12.01
CA ARG A 33 -12.86 -0.32 10.81
C ARG A 33 -11.95 0.84 11.20
N VAL A 34 -10.67 0.72 10.90
CA VAL A 34 -9.66 1.75 11.23
C VAL A 34 -8.87 2.10 9.99
N ARG A 35 -8.73 3.38 9.68
CA ARG A 35 -7.90 3.80 8.55
C ARG A 35 -6.43 3.66 8.91
N LEU A 36 -5.65 3.11 7.99
CA LEU A 36 -4.20 2.97 8.16
C LEU A 36 -3.50 4.33 8.34
N ASP A 37 -4.04 5.38 7.72
CA ASP A 37 -3.48 6.73 7.82
C ASP A 37 -3.75 7.38 9.19
N ASP A 38 -4.74 6.90 9.96
CA ASP A 38 -5.10 7.44 11.28
C ASP A 38 -4.28 6.79 12.42
N LEU A 39 -3.56 5.70 12.14
CA LEU A 39 -2.73 4.99 13.11
C LEU A 39 -1.36 5.65 13.27
N ASP A 40 -0.90 5.84 14.49
CA ASP A 40 0.46 6.29 14.78
C ASP A 40 1.51 5.21 14.41
N THR A 41 2.78 5.62 14.34
CA THR A 41 3.87 4.75 13.90
C THR A 41 4.05 3.53 14.80
N GLU A 42 3.91 3.70 16.12
CA GLU A 42 4.04 2.58 17.06
C GLU A 42 2.92 1.56 16.84
N THR A 43 1.68 2.04 16.71
CA THR A 43 0.53 1.17 16.40
C THR A 43 0.69 0.48 15.05
N LEU A 44 1.20 1.14 14.01
CA LEU A 44 1.45 0.52 12.71
C LEU A 44 2.50 -0.59 12.76
N VAL A 45 3.55 -0.44 13.57
CA VAL A 45 4.54 -1.51 13.79
C VAL A 45 3.88 -2.71 14.48
N ARG A 46 3.07 -2.49 15.51
CA ARG A 46 2.33 -3.58 16.17
C ARG A 46 1.37 -4.29 15.22
N VAL A 47 0.64 -3.55 14.39
CA VAL A 47 -0.25 -4.12 13.37
C VAL A 47 0.53 -4.92 12.33
N LYS A 48 1.73 -4.47 11.94
CA LYS A 48 2.60 -5.21 11.02
C LYS A 48 2.98 -6.56 11.60
N ASP A 49 3.39 -6.60 12.87
CA ASP A 49 3.79 -7.85 13.54
C ASP A 49 2.61 -8.82 13.65
N LEU A 50 1.40 -8.32 13.95
CA LEU A 50 0.18 -9.15 13.93
C LEU A 50 -0.16 -9.67 12.53
N ALA A 51 -0.10 -8.80 11.51
CA ALA A 51 -0.36 -9.21 10.12
C ALA A 51 0.65 -10.26 9.65
N HIS A 52 1.90 -10.16 10.10
CA HIS A 52 2.94 -11.14 9.82
C HIS A 52 2.62 -12.49 10.50
N ASN A 53 2.22 -12.48 11.76
CA ASN A 53 1.80 -13.69 12.47
C ASN A 53 0.59 -14.36 11.80
N GLN A 54 -0.43 -13.59 11.38
CA GLN A 54 -1.59 -14.12 10.66
C GLN A 54 -1.18 -14.77 9.33
N TYR A 55 -0.27 -14.13 8.59
CA TYR A 55 0.28 -14.71 7.35
C TYR A 55 1.03 -16.02 7.61
N LEU A 56 1.86 -16.10 8.66
CA LEU A 56 2.57 -17.33 9.02
C LEU A 56 1.60 -18.44 9.43
N LEU A 57 0.58 -18.13 10.23
CA LEU A 57 -0.44 -19.08 10.63
C LEU A 57 -1.23 -19.60 9.43
N ALA A 58 -1.64 -18.72 8.51
CA ALA A 58 -2.31 -19.09 7.27
C ALA A 58 -1.43 -19.97 6.36
N MET A 59 -0.13 -19.66 6.26
CA MET A 59 0.84 -20.43 5.49
C MET A 59 1.05 -21.82 6.08
N MET A 60 1.15 -21.94 7.40
CA MET A 60 1.29 -23.24 8.09
C MET A 60 0.01 -24.09 8.01
N ALA A 61 -1.15 -23.45 7.92
CA ALA A 61 -2.45 -24.11 7.83
C ALA A 61 -2.89 -24.43 6.39
N ASP A 62 -2.06 -24.12 5.37
CA ASP A 62 -2.43 -24.20 3.94
C ASP A 62 -3.79 -23.51 3.65
N SER A 63 -3.99 -22.34 4.26
CA SER A 63 -5.27 -21.62 4.21
C SER A 63 -5.52 -21.01 2.83
N LEU A 64 -6.77 -21.08 2.37
CA LEU A 64 -7.24 -20.41 1.15
C LEU A 64 -7.17 -18.87 1.26
N GLU A 65 -7.04 -18.32 2.47
CA GLU A 65 -6.95 -16.87 2.71
C GLU A 65 -5.51 -16.35 2.72
N LEU A 66 -4.52 -17.19 2.36
CA LEU A 66 -3.11 -16.81 2.34
C LEU A 66 -2.84 -15.54 1.52
N ASP A 67 -3.49 -15.40 0.37
CA ASP A 67 -3.37 -14.22 -0.49
C ASP A 67 -3.93 -12.96 0.17
N VAL A 68 -5.01 -13.08 0.95
CA VAL A 68 -5.61 -11.96 1.70
C VAL A 68 -4.67 -11.49 2.81
N HIS A 69 -4.09 -12.43 3.58
CA HIS A 69 -3.12 -12.09 4.62
C HIS A 69 -1.82 -11.52 4.04
N ARG A 70 -1.35 -12.05 2.90
CA ARG A 70 -0.19 -11.51 2.17
C ARG A 70 -0.45 -10.09 1.67
N ALA A 71 -1.62 -9.83 1.09
CA ALA A 71 -2.02 -8.50 0.66
C ALA A 71 -2.11 -7.52 1.83
N THR A 72 -2.70 -7.96 2.94
CA THR A 72 -2.81 -7.20 4.20
C THR A 72 -1.43 -6.81 4.73
N LEU A 73 -0.51 -7.77 4.86
CA LEU A 73 0.86 -7.52 5.31
C LEU A 73 1.59 -6.51 4.39
N ASN A 74 1.48 -6.67 3.08
CA ASN A 74 2.10 -5.74 2.11
C ASN A 74 1.58 -4.31 2.26
N HIS A 75 0.27 -4.14 2.50
CA HIS A 75 -0.33 -2.82 2.71
C HIS A 75 0.16 -2.17 4.01
N VAL A 76 0.26 -2.94 5.09
CA VAL A 76 0.76 -2.45 6.38
C VAL A 76 2.24 -2.09 6.28
N CYS A 77 3.08 -2.93 5.65
CA CYS A 77 4.49 -2.62 5.41
C CYS A 77 4.67 -1.29 4.66
N ARG A 78 3.89 -1.06 3.59
CA ARG A 78 3.89 0.21 2.86
C ARG A 78 3.41 1.39 3.71
N ALA A 79 2.51 1.18 4.66
CA ALA A 79 2.07 2.24 5.58
C ALA A 79 3.18 2.60 6.58
N VAL A 80 3.88 1.60 7.11
CA VAL A 80 5.05 1.79 8.00
C VAL A 80 6.17 2.51 7.24
N GLU A 81 6.50 2.09 6.02
CA GLU A 81 7.53 2.71 5.17
C GLU A 81 7.22 4.18 4.87
N ARG A 82 5.96 4.50 4.53
CA ARG A 82 5.51 5.89 4.30
C ARG A 82 5.68 6.79 5.53
N ARG A 83 5.65 6.22 6.73
CA ARG A 83 5.82 6.99 7.99
C ARG A 83 7.27 7.06 8.45
N GLY A 84 8.04 5.99 8.26
CA GLY A 84 9.48 5.96 8.59
C GLY A 84 10.36 6.70 7.58
N ASN A 85 9.83 6.95 6.38
CA ASN A 85 10.54 7.64 5.31
C ASN A 85 9.62 8.76 4.77
N PRO A 86 9.81 10.04 5.16
CA PRO A 86 9.10 11.16 4.53
C PRO A 86 9.58 11.43 3.09
N ILE A 87 10.40 10.55 2.50
CA ILE A 87 10.86 10.68 1.12
C ILE A 87 9.68 10.38 0.19
N ASP A 88 9.19 11.46 -0.40
CA ASP A 88 8.57 11.57 -1.71
C ASP A 88 8.25 10.24 -2.42
N ARG A 89 6.96 10.07 -2.71
CA ARG A 89 6.47 9.20 -3.78
C ARG A 89 7.44 9.25 -4.99
N PRO A 90 8.01 8.13 -5.43
CA PRO A 90 7.96 7.88 -6.85
C PRO A 90 6.52 7.49 -7.16
N ALA A 91 5.90 8.27 -8.05
CA ALA A 91 4.65 7.89 -8.69
C ALA A 91 4.65 6.40 -9.01
N ARG A 92 3.55 5.74 -8.62
CA ARG A 92 2.93 4.56 -9.26
C ARG A 92 3.86 3.86 -10.26
N PRO A 93 4.28 2.59 -10.05
CA PRO A 93 5.12 1.91 -11.03
C PRO A 93 4.42 2.01 -12.39
N LEU A 94 5.04 2.79 -13.29
CA LEU A 94 4.65 2.82 -14.68
C LEU A 94 4.73 1.37 -15.13
N SER A 95 3.58 0.83 -15.50
CA SER A 95 3.45 -0.43 -16.20
C SER A 95 4.63 -0.59 -17.17
N PRO A 96 5.31 -1.76 -17.20
CA PRO A 96 6.40 -2.00 -18.15
C PRO A 96 5.97 -1.84 -19.62
N TYR A 97 4.67 -1.69 -19.89
CA TYR A 97 4.10 -1.41 -21.21
C TYR A 97 4.02 0.07 -21.61
N ALA A 98 4.37 1.04 -20.76
CA ALA A 98 4.30 2.48 -21.09
C ALA A 98 5.56 3.04 -21.79
N ARG A 99 6.33 2.20 -22.49
CA ARG A 99 7.47 2.63 -23.33
C ARG A 99 7.23 2.21 -24.78
N ARG A 100 6.49 3.02 -25.53
CA ARG A 100 6.61 3.16 -26.99
C ARG A 100 5.60 4.18 -27.51
N THR A 101 5.97 5.46 -27.53
CA THR A 101 5.54 6.47 -28.54
C THR A 101 6.05 7.85 -28.13
N ALA A 102 7.36 8.03 -28.06
CA ALA A 102 7.96 9.37 -28.05
C ALA A 102 9.42 9.26 -28.47
N ARG A 103 9.69 9.27 -29.77
CA ARG A 103 10.98 9.66 -30.38
C ARG A 103 10.94 9.47 -31.89
N ARG A 104 10.54 10.53 -32.62
CA ARG A 104 11.17 10.95 -33.88
C ARG A 104 10.89 12.44 -34.12
N THR A 105 11.58 13.29 -33.39
CA THR A 105 11.93 14.64 -33.89
C THR A 105 13.34 14.97 -33.39
N PRO A 106 14.37 14.94 -34.24
CA PRO A 106 15.67 15.52 -33.91
C PRO A 106 15.60 17.06 -34.07
N PRO A 107 16.29 17.83 -33.21
CA PRO A 107 16.45 19.26 -33.38
C PRO A 107 17.62 19.55 -34.34
N GLY A 108 17.43 20.43 -35.32
CA GLY A 108 18.51 20.75 -36.26
C GLY A 108 18.31 22.11 -36.94
N ARG A 109 19.11 23.08 -36.50
CA ARG A 109 19.30 24.42 -37.08
C ARG A 109 19.47 24.38 -38.62
N GLY A 110 18.77 25.27 -39.31
CA GLY A 110 19.06 25.67 -40.69
C GLY A 110 18.58 27.10 -40.93
N ARG A 111 19.49 28.06 -40.74
CA ARG A 111 19.33 29.47 -41.10
C ARG A 111 19.75 29.63 -42.56
N VAL A 112 18.81 29.83 -43.48
CA VAL A 112 18.90 30.45 -44.83
C VAL A 112 17.47 30.41 -45.41
N GLY A 113 16.86 31.43 -46.02
CA GLY A 113 17.13 32.83 -46.25
C GLY A 113 15.81 33.43 -46.76
N ARG A 114 15.49 34.64 -46.32
CA ARG A 114 14.37 35.44 -46.86
C ARG A 114 14.98 36.44 -47.83
N ALA A 115 14.64 36.35 -49.12
CA ALA A 115 14.63 37.48 -50.05
C ALA A 115 13.89 37.09 -51.33
N ALA A 116 12.93 37.97 -51.69
CA ALA A 116 12.20 38.10 -52.95
C ALA A 116 11.29 36.94 -53.37
#